data_AF-A0A392P9H5-F1
#
_entry.id   AF-A0A392P9H5-F1
#
_cell.length_a   1.000
_cell.length_b   1.000
_cell.length_c   1.000
_cell.angle_alpha   90.00
_cell.angle_beta   90.00
_cell.angle_gamma   90.00
#
_symmetry.space_group_name_H-M   'P 1'
#
loop_
_entity.id
_entity.type
_entity.pdbx_description
1 polymer ?
#
loop_
_entity_poly.entity_id
_entity_poly.type
_entity_poly.pdbx_seq_one_letter_code
_entity_poly.pdbx_strand_id
1 'polypeptide(L)'
;ALGDLKLSAQDLNNKTVVVNDNVKVLEGPSQGKQGIVRYIYKGIVFLYDGNEEENSGYVAAKATMCEKVKLAVGDFSGTGKDSEPGPLVFDDQPSSPRSPLSPKKPWQSRESDREFNRGDSDSLFAIGQTLRIRIGPLKGYLCRVTGIRRSDVTVKLDS
;
A
#
# COMPACT_ATOMS: atom_id res chain seq x y z
N ALA A 1 -17.22 21.63 -2.55
CA ALA A 1 -18.18 21.06 -3.52
C ALA A 1 -17.68 19.67 -3.92
N LEU A 2 -18.18 18.63 -3.26
CA LEU A 2 -17.84 17.21 -3.51
C LEU A 2 -18.90 16.59 -4.43
N GLY A 3 -19.27 17.30 -5.50
CA GLY A 3 -20.52 17.06 -6.23
C GLY A 3 -20.39 16.25 -7.51
N ASP A 4 -19.21 16.20 -8.14
CA ASP A 4 -19.08 15.65 -9.51
C ASP A 4 -17.90 14.69 -9.68
N LEU A 5 -17.45 14.03 -8.59
CA LEU A 5 -16.59 12.86 -8.78
C LEU A 5 -17.48 11.72 -9.28
N LYS A 6 -17.56 11.58 -10.60
CA LYS A 6 -18.06 10.36 -11.23
C LYS A 6 -17.17 9.22 -10.73
N LEU A 7 -17.72 8.39 -9.84
CA LEU A 7 -17.03 7.25 -9.23
C LEU A 7 -16.76 6.11 -10.22
N SER A 8 -17.17 6.30 -11.48
CA SER A 8 -17.05 5.34 -12.56
C SER A 8 -16.69 6.04 -13.88
N ALA A 9 -15.85 5.39 -14.68
CA ALA A 9 -15.58 5.73 -16.06
C ALA A 9 -15.76 4.49 -16.96
N GLN A 10 -15.76 4.70 -18.27
CA GLN A 10 -15.77 3.59 -19.24
C GLN A 10 -14.38 3.45 -19.86
N ASP A 11 -13.90 2.22 -19.93
CA ASP A 11 -12.64 1.87 -20.58
C ASP A 11 -12.77 1.84 -22.10
N LEU A 12 -11.69 1.53 -22.82
CA LEU A 12 -11.66 1.39 -24.28
C LEU A 12 -12.70 0.38 -24.81
N ASN A 13 -13.02 -0.66 -24.03
CA ASN A 13 -13.97 -1.71 -24.37
C ASN A 13 -15.39 -1.44 -23.85
N ASN A 14 -15.69 -0.20 -23.44
CA ASN A 14 -16.95 0.21 -22.81
C ASN A 14 -17.26 -0.54 -21.50
N LYS A 15 -16.26 -1.17 -20.86
CA LYS A 15 -16.41 -1.76 -19.53
C LYS A 15 -16.37 -0.66 -18.50
N THR A 16 -17.19 -0.80 -17.46
CA THR A 16 -17.20 0.15 -16.35
C THR A 16 -16.00 -0.09 -15.44
N VAL A 17 -15.21 0.96 -15.24
CA VAL A 17 -14.07 1.05 -14.33
C VAL A 17 -14.50 1.87 -13.12
N VAL A 18 -14.22 1.36 -11.93
CA VAL A 18 -14.46 2.03 -10.65
C VAL A 18 -13.15 2.18 -9.88
N VAL A 19 -13.19 2.95 -8.80
CA VAL A 19 -12.06 3.04 -7.85
C VAL A 19 -11.71 1.65 -7.31
N ASN A 20 -10.42 1.37 -7.16
CA ASN A 20 -9.80 0.09 -6.80
C ASN A 20 -9.78 -0.99 -7.89
N ASP A 21 -10.28 -0.72 -9.10
CA ASP A 21 -10.04 -1.63 -10.23
C ASP A 21 -8.58 -1.57 -10.67
N ASN A 22 -8.07 -2.71 -11.15
CA ASN A 22 -6.77 -2.78 -11.82
C ASN A 22 -6.95 -2.47 -13.32
N VAL A 23 -6.15 -1.55 -13.82
CA VAL A 23 -6.31 -1.00 -15.17
C VAL A 23 -4.94 -0.84 -15.81
N LYS A 24 -4.85 -1.19 -17.09
CA LYS A 24 -3.66 -1.03 -17.92
C LYS A 24 -3.89 0.01 -18.99
N VAL A 25 -2.92 0.90 -19.19
CA VAL A 25 -2.93 1.90 -20.25
C VAL A 25 -2.45 1.27 -21.55
N LEU A 26 -3.30 1.26 -22.57
CA LEU A 26 -2.99 0.67 -23.88
C LEU A 26 -2.47 1.70 -24.88
N GLU A 27 -2.87 2.96 -24.73
CA GLU A 27 -2.56 4.03 -25.69
C GLU A 27 -2.20 5.33 -24.96
N GLY A 28 -1.28 6.12 -25.54
CA GLY A 28 -0.89 7.43 -25.04
C GLY A 28 0.50 7.49 -24.39
N PRO A 29 0.85 8.61 -23.73
CA PRO A 29 2.20 8.83 -23.18
C PRO A 29 2.57 7.85 -22.05
N SER A 30 1.57 7.30 -21.37
CA SER A 30 1.70 6.32 -20.30
C SER A 30 1.41 4.89 -20.76
N GLN A 31 1.49 4.61 -22.06
CA GLN A 31 1.27 3.27 -22.62
C GLN A 31 2.16 2.21 -21.95
N GLY A 32 1.55 1.07 -21.63
CA GLY A 32 2.23 -0.06 -21.01
C GLY A 32 2.24 -0.02 -19.48
N LYS A 33 1.89 1.10 -18.85
CA LYS A 33 1.75 1.21 -17.39
C LYS A 33 0.47 0.53 -16.91
N GLN A 34 0.53 -0.07 -15.73
CA GLN A 34 -0.58 -0.78 -15.11
C GLN A 34 -0.63 -0.44 -13.61
N GLY A 35 -1.82 -0.20 -13.09
CA GLY A 35 -1.96 0.19 -11.69
C GLY A 35 -3.38 0.11 -11.17
N ILE A 36 -3.55 0.45 -9.91
CA ILE A 36 -4.85 0.48 -9.23
C ILE A 36 -5.46 1.88 -9.38
N VAL A 37 -6.71 1.97 -9.80
CA VAL A 37 -7.42 3.24 -9.91
C VAL A 37 -7.68 3.82 -8.52
N ARG A 38 -7.10 4.98 -8.21
CA ARG A 38 -7.33 5.71 -6.96
C ARG A 38 -8.37 6.81 -7.11
N TYR A 39 -8.36 7.51 -8.23
CA TYR A 39 -9.28 8.62 -8.48
C TYR A 39 -9.80 8.60 -9.92
N ILE A 40 -11.04 9.03 -10.08
CA ILE A 40 -11.67 9.22 -11.38
C ILE A 40 -12.24 10.64 -11.41
N TYR A 41 -11.84 11.43 -12.40
CA TYR A 41 -12.32 12.80 -12.56
C TYR A 41 -12.50 13.13 -14.03
N LYS A 42 -13.73 13.50 -14.43
CA LYS A 42 -14.07 13.92 -15.81
C LYS A 42 -13.55 12.98 -16.91
N GLY A 43 -13.55 11.66 -16.68
CA GLY A 43 -13.07 10.66 -17.65
C GLY A 43 -11.55 10.44 -17.66
N ILE A 44 -10.82 11.09 -16.75
CA ILE A 44 -9.41 10.82 -16.45
C ILE A 44 -9.35 9.89 -15.24
N VAL A 45 -8.55 8.83 -15.36
CA VAL A 45 -8.24 7.88 -14.29
C VAL A 45 -6.84 8.14 -13.77
N PHE A 46 -6.71 8.18 -12.45
CA PHE A 46 -5.43 8.25 -11.74
C PHE A 46 -5.11 6.85 -11.22
N LEU A 47 -4.10 6.26 -11.81
CA LEU A 47 -3.58 4.95 -11.50
C LEU A 47 -2.43 5.10 -10.51
N TYR A 48 -2.34 4.18 -9.56
CA TYR A 48 -1.20 4.03 -8.68
C TYR A 48 -0.45 2.75 -9.04
N ASP A 49 0.79 2.88 -9.48
CA ASP A 49 1.74 1.79 -9.69
C ASP A 49 2.79 1.83 -8.57
N GLY A 50 2.78 0.82 -7.70
CA GLY A 50 3.73 0.73 -6.58
C GLY A 50 5.16 0.44 -7.00
N ASN A 51 5.39 0.08 -8.28
CA ASN A 51 6.73 -0.16 -8.82
C ASN A 51 7.36 1.11 -9.40
N GLU A 52 6.56 2.17 -9.66
CA GLU A 52 7.08 3.45 -10.11
C GLU A 52 7.32 4.38 -8.91
N GLU A 53 8.53 4.89 -8.80
CA GLU A 53 8.86 5.94 -7.81
C GLU A 53 8.64 7.36 -8.39
N GLU A 54 8.54 7.48 -9.73
CA GLU A 54 8.26 8.74 -10.41
C GLU A 54 6.85 9.25 -10.05
N ASN A 55 6.75 10.56 -9.76
CA ASN A 55 5.48 11.22 -9.39
C ASN A 55 4.74 10.53 -8.21
N SER A 56 5.49 9.96 -7.25
CA SER A 56 4.94 9.19 -6.13
C SER A 56 4.12 7.96 -6.56
N GLY A 57 4.44 7.38 -7.71
CA GLY A 57 3.77 6.20 -8.28
C GLY A 57 2.42 6.50 -8.91
N TYR A 58 2.08 7.77 -9.14
CA TYR A 58 0.80 8.13 -9.76
C TYR A 58 0.93 8.44 -11.25
N VAL A 59 0.10 7.78 -12.05
CA VAL A 59 -0.03 7.96 -13.50
C VAL A 59 -1.44 8.42 -13.83
N ALA A 60 -1.56 9.48 -14.64
CA ALA A 60 -2.84 9.94 -15.16
C ALA A 60 -3.03 9.44 -16.61
N ALA A 61 -4.20 8.90 -16.91
CA ALA A 61 -4.57 8.46 -18.25
C ALA A 61 -6.06 8.70 -18.53
N LYS A 62 -6.45 8.79 -19.81
CA LYS A 62 -7.88 8.83 -20.18
C LYS A 62 -8.47 7.44 -20.03
N ALA A 63 -9.66 7.33 -19.45
CA ALA A 63 -10.34 6.05 -19.29
C ALA A 63 -10.53 5.32 -20.63
N THR A 64 -10.85 6.06 -21.70
CA THR A 64 -11.02 5.53 -23.06
C THR A 64 -9.73 4.98 -23.69
N MET A 65 -8.56 5.22 -23.10
CA MET A 65 -7.26 4.70 -23.55
C MET A 65 -6.75 3.55 -22.66
N CYS A 66 -7.56 3.17 -21.69
CA CYS A 66 -7.23 2.14 -20.72
C CYS A 66 -8.10 0.90 -20.94
N GLU A 67 -7.64 -0.24 -20.43
CA GLU A 67 -8.42 -1.47 -20.35
C GLU A 67 -8.46 -1.96 -18.91
N LYS A 68 -9.66 -2.36 -18.45
CA LYS A 68 -9.84 -3.03 -17.17
C LYS A 68 -9.25 -4.44 -17.22
N VAL A 69 -8.24 -4.69 -16.38
CA VAL A 69 -7.60 -6.00 -16.25
C VAL A 69 -8.25 -6.76 -15.09
N LYS A 70 -8.70 -7.98 -15.35
CA LYS A 70 -9.09 -8.89 -14.26
C LYS A 70 -7.81 -9.41 -13.63
N LEU A 71 -7.65 -9.21 -12.32
CA LEU A 71 -6.63 -9.92 -11.55
C LEU A 71 -6.99 -11.41 -11.60
N ALA A 72 -6.39 -12.15 -12.52
CA ALA A 72 -6.25 -13.58 -12.35
C ALA A 72 -5.25 -13.76 -11.20
N VAL A 73 -5.66 -14.49 -10.16
CA VAL A 73 -4.69 -15.04 -9.20
C VAL A 73 -3.87 -16.04 -9.99
N GLY A 74 -2.71 -15.62 -10.48
CA GLY A 74 -1.83 -16.47 -11.29
C GLY A 74 -0.95 -15.66 -12.22
N ASP A 75 0.35 -15.88 -12.07
CA ASP A 75 1.39 -15.65 -13.08
C ASP A 75 1.93 -14.22 -13.22
N PHE A 76 2.67 -13.79 -12.19
CA PHE A 76 3.93 -13.11 -12.44
C PHE A 76 5.00 -14.14 -12.88
N SER A 77 4.79 -14.81 -14.01
CA SER A 77 5.86 -15.55 -14.69
C SER A 77 6.60 -14.61 -15.63
N GLY A 78 7.47 -13.78 -15.07
CA GLY A 78 8.51 -13.09 -15.84
C GLY A 78 9.60 -14.08 -16.26
N THR A 79 9.37 -14.81 -17.35
CA THR A 79 10.43 -15.38 -18.20
C THR A 79 11.15 -14.23 -18.92
N GLY A 80 12.47 -14.14 -19.06
CA GLY A 80 13.58 -15.01 -18.72
C GLY A 80 14.88 -14.39 -19.27
N LYS A 81 16.02 -14.89 -18.79
CA LYS A 81 17.34 -14.99 -19.45
C LYS A 81 18.29 -15.61 -18.42
N ASP A 82 18.41 -16.92 -18.43
CA ASP A 82 19.49 -17.66 -19.10
C ASP A 82 20.86 -17.36 -18.49
N SER A 83 21.32 -18.24 -17.59
CA SER A 83 22.65 -18.88 -17.59
C SER A 83 22.99 -19.43 -16.20
N GLU A 84 22.75 -20.73 -16.01
CA GLU A 84 23.61 -21.59 -15.16
C GLU A 84 24.58 -22.32 -16.15
N PRO A 85 25.74 -22.88 -15.75
CA PRO A 85 26.05 -23.42 -14.41
C PRO A 85 27.51 -23.22 -13.92
N GLY A 86 27.76 -23.40 -12.61
CA GLY A 86 29.05 -23.94 -12.13
C GLY A 86 29.59 -23.45 -10.79
N PRO A 87 30.45 -24.25 -10.10
CA PRO A 87 30.47 -24.38 -8.64
C PRO A 87 31.79 -23.95 -7.95
N LEU A 88 31.82 -24.08 -6.60
CA LEU A 88 33.00 -24.01 -5.69
C LEU A 88 33.46 -22.55 -5.43
N VAL A 89 33.90 -22.07 -4.26
CA VAL A 89 34.90 -22.57 -3.29
C VAL A 89 34.75 -21.78 -1.96
N PHE A 90 35.10 -22.42 -0.85
CA PHE A 90 35.37 -21.90 0.50
C PHE A 90 36.44 -20.78 0.56
N ASP A 91 36.37 -19.88 1.56
CA ASP A 91 37.45 -19.51 2.53
C ASP A 91 36.94 -18.36 3.43
N ASP A 92 36.76 -18.55 4.73
CA ASP A 92 37.73 -18.44 5.85
C ASP A 92 37.75 -17.04 6.51
N GLN A 93 37.44 -17.05 7.80
CA GLN A 93 37.39 -15.94 8.75
C GLN A 93 38.72 -15.94 9.54
N PRO A 94 39.39 -14.83 9.89
CA PRO A 94 39.09 -14.08 11.14
C PRO A 94 39.43 -12.57 11.10
N SER A 95 38.84 -11.70 11.92
CA SER A 95 39.21 -11.58 13.34
C SER A 95 38.35 -10.52 14.06
N SER A 96 37.89 -10.85 15.27
CA SER A 96 37.44 -9.90 16.32
C SER A 96 38.67 -9.25 16.98
N PRO A 97 38.62 -8.14 17.77
CA PRO A 97 37.85 -8.12 19.04
C PRO A 97 37.45 -6.75 19.65
N ARG A 98 36.73 -6.84 20.78
CA ARG A 98 36.65 -5.91 21.95
C ARG A 98 35.69 -4.71 21.92
N SER A 99 34.55 -4.92 22.58
CA SER A 99 33.85 -3.91 23.39
C SER A 99 34.69 -3.47 24.61
N PRO A 100 34.34 -2.37 25.30
CA PRO A 100 33.64 -2.56 26.58
C PRO A 100 32.60 -1.49 26.97
N LEU A 101 31.51 -2.00 27.55
CA LEU A 101 30.76 -1.54 28.73
C LEU A 101 30.61 -0.03 29.04
N SER A 102 29.35 0.42 29.06
CA SER A 102 28.79 1.13 30.21
C SER A 102 27.33 0.72 30.49
N PRO A 103 27.03 0.12 31.66
CA PRO A 103 25.69 -0.25 32.12
C PRO A 103 25.13 0.70 33.20
N LYS A 104 23.80 0.93 33.21
CA LYS A 104 22.92 1.02 34.42
C LYS A 104 21.43 1.32 34.09
N LYS A 105 20.66 0.22 33.96
CA LYS A 105 19.25 -0.13 34.32
C LYS A 105 18.31 0.94 34.95
N PRO A 106 16.94 0.83 34.89
CA PRO A 106 16.17 -0.43 35.03
C PRO A 106 14.90 -0.68 34.16
N TRP A 107 14.68 -1.98 33.88
CA TRP A 107 13.46 -2.84 33.88
C TRP A 107 12.06 -2.17 33.74
N GLN A 108 11.09 -2.64 32.93
CA GLN A 108 10.54 -4.00 32.77
C GLN A 108 9.64 -4.14 31.51
N SER A 109 9.62 -5.37 30.95
CA SER A 109 8.47 -6.16 30.44
C SER A 109 7.47 -5.46 29.51
N ARG A 110 7.19 -5.96 28.30
CA ARG A 110 6.67 -7.32 28.07
C ARG A 110 6.54 -7.53 26.57
N GLU A 111 6.66 -8.79 26.17
CA GLU A 111 6.53 -9.27 24.80
C GLU A 111 5.33 -8.65 24.06
N SER A 112 5.56 -8.27 22.81
CA SER A 112 4.52 -8.39 21.80
C SER A 112 5.15 -8.79 20.49
N ASP A 113 5.60 -10.05 20.45
CA ASP A 113 5.42 -10.89 19.27
C ASP A 113 4.01 -10.69 18.73
N ARG A 114 3.87 -9.82 17.73
CA ARG A 114 2.74 -9.81 16.79
C ARG A 114 3.26 -9.46 15.41
N GLU A 115 4.13 -10.34 14.94
CA GLU A 115 4.10 -10.80 13.56
C GLU A 115 2.69 -11.34 13.27
N PHE A 116 1.76 -10.49 12.83
CA PHE A 116 0.52 -10.84 12.11
C PHE A 116 -0.16 -9.56 11.61
N ASN A 117 0.19 -9.14 10.40
CA ASN A 117 -0.70 -9.14 9.23
C ASN A 117 -0.10 -8.28 8.11
N ARG A 118 0.43 -8.97 7.10
CA ARG A 118 0.38 -8.52 5.72
C ARG A 118 -1.09 -8.31 5.32
N GLY A 119 -1.36 -7.30 4.51
CA GLY A 119 -2.67 -7.02 3.91
C GLY A 119 -2.96 -5.54 4.03
N ASP A 120 -2.70 -4.74 3.00
CA ASP A 120 -3.63 -4.51 1.90
C ASP A 120 -4.93 -3.80 2.34
N SER A 121 -5.37 -2.87 1.52
CA SER A 121 -6.52 -1.97 1.65
C SER A 121 -6.30 -0.70 2.48
N ASP A 122 -5.94 0.38 1.78
CA ASP A 122 -6.59 1.72 1.74
C ASP A 122 -7.26 2.35 2.99
N SER A 123 -7.04 1.81 4.19
CA SER A 123 -7.67 2.24 5.42
C SER A 123 -6.61 2.78 6.37
N LEU A 124 -6.70 4.06 6.70
CA LEU A 124 -5.73 4.78 7.53
C LEU A 124 -5.63 4.24 8.98
N PHE A 125 -6.57 3.39 9.40
CA PHE A 125 -6.67 2.87 10.77
C PHE A 125 -6.97 1.37 10.75
N ALA A 126 -6.52 0.66 11.78
CA ALA A 126 -6.83 -0.75 12.00
C ALA A 126 -7.67 -0.94 13.27
N ILE A 127 -8.55 -1.94 13.27
CA ILE A 127 -9.31 -2.32 14.47
C ILE A 127 -8.33 -2.77 15.56
N GLY A 128 -8.51 -2.27 16.79
CA GLY A 128 -7.64 -2.56 17.91
C GLY A 128 -6.38 -1.69 18.00
N GLN A 129 -6.13 -0.81 17.02
CA GLN A 129 -5.05 0.17 17.07
C GLN A 129 -5.29 1.20 18.17
N THR A 130 -4.22 1.57 18.88
CA THR A 130 -4.23 2.63 19.90
C THR A 130 -3.93 3.98 19.24
N LEU A 131 -4.76 4.98 19.50
CA LEU A 131 -4.68 6.33 18.93
C LEU A 131 -4.73 7.39 20.05
N ARG A 132 -4.35 8.62 19.70
CA ARG A 132 -4.44 9.79 20.60
C ARG A 132 -5.23 10.91 19.93
N ILE A 133 -6.26 11.40 20.62
CA ILE A 133 -7.13 12.46 20.09
C ILE A 133 -6.37 13.79 20.10
N ARG A 134 -6.34 14.49 18.96
CA ARG A 134 -5.58 15.75 18.81
C ARG A 134 -6.41 17.02 18.89
N ILE A 135 -7.73 16.92 18.70
CA ILE A 135 -8.64 18.06 18.51
C ILE A 135 -9.95 17.79 19.25
N GLY A 136 -10.60 18.84 19.76
CA GLY A 136 -11.90 18.77 20.42
C GLY A 136 -11.83 18.58 21.95
N PRO A 137 -12.98 18.42 22.62
CA PRO A 137 -13.07 18.34 24.08
C PRO A 137 -12.29 17.17 24.69
N LEU A 138 -12.14 16.07 23.94
CA LEU A 138 -11.42 14.87 24.35
C LEU A 138 -9.96 14.87 23.88
N LYS A 139 -9.39 16.04 23.56
CA LYS A 139 -7.98 16.15 23.15
C LYS A 139 -7.06 15.61 24.24
N GLY A 140 -6.05 14.85 23.81
CA GLY A 140 -5.00 14.31 24.66
C GLY A 140 -5.27 12.90 25.16
N TYR A 141 -6.53 12.46 25.17
CA TYR A 141 -6.91 11.12 25.61
C TYR A 141 -6.42 10.03 24.66
N LEU A 142 -6.05 8.90 25.25
CA LEU A 142 -5.73 7.68 24.54
C LEU A 142 -7.03 6.90 24.26
N CYS A 143 -7.11 6.28 23.10
CA CYS A 143 -8.27 5.50 22.72
C CYS A 143 -7.87 4.30 21.86
N ARG A 144 -8.75 3.31 21.78
CA ARG A 144 -8.58 2.11 20.98
C ARG A 144 -9.69 1.99 19.95
N VAL A 145 -9.33 1.73 18.70
CA VAL A 145 -10.31 1.58 17.61
C VAL A 145 -11.16 0.32 17.85
N THR A 146 -12.47 0.50 17.93
CA THR A 146 -13.44 -0.59 18.08
C THR A 146 -14.24 -0.87 16.81
N GLY A 147 -14.36 0.11 15.91
CA GLY A 147 -15.03 -0.07 14.63
C GLY A 147 -14.65 1.00 13.61
N ILE A 148 -14.60 0.60 12.35
CA ILE A 148 -14.28 1.48 11.22
C ILE A 148 -15.47 1.48 10.26
N ARG A 149 -15.97 2.66 9.92
CA ARG A 149 -16.98 2.88 8.87
C ARG A 149 -16.31 3.59 7.69
N ARG A 150 -17.06 3.84 6.61
CA ARG A 150 -16.51 4.46 5.39
C ARG A 150 -15.85 5.83 5.65
N SER A 151 -16.43 6.64 6.53
CA SER A 151 -15.96 8.00 6.86
C SER A 151 -15.55 8.21 8.31
N ASP A 152 -16.00 7.33 9.22
CA ASP A 152 -15.94 7.57 10.67
C ASP A 152 -15.30 6.37 11.40
N VAL A 153 -14.60 6.67 12.48
CA VAL A 153 -13.95 5.67 13.34
C VAL A 153 -14.56 5.72 14.72
N THR A 154 -15.06 4.58 15.20
CA THR A 154 -15.54 4.41 16.57
C THR A 154 -14.37 3.97 17.44
N VAL A 155 -14.19 4.68 18.57
CA VAL A 155 -13.09 4.43 19.50
C VAL A 155 -13.62 4.26 20.92
N LYS A 156 -12.95 3.42 21.70
CA LYS A 156 -13.13 3.30 23.14
C LYS A 156 -12.03 4.09 23.84
N LEU A 157 -12.38 5.00 24.75
CA LEU A 157 -11.40 5.72 25.57
C LEU A 157 -10.74 4.75 26.54
N ASP A 158 -9.42 4.88 26.70
CA ASP A 158 -8.69 4.27 27.80
C ASP A 158 -8.79 5.24 28.99
N SER A 159 -9.31 4.76 30.12
CA SER A 159 -9.59 5.58 31.30
C SER A 159 -8.35 5.83 32.14
#